data_AF-A0A363T3U6-F1
#
_entry.id   AF-A0A363T3U6-F1
#
_cell.length_a   1.000
_cell.length_b   1.000
_cell.length_c   1.000
_cell.angle_alpha   90.00
_cell.angle_beta   90.00
_cell.angle_gamma   90.00
#
_symmetry.space_group_name_H-M   'P 1'
#
loop_
_entity.id
_entity.type
_entity.pdbx_description
1 polymer ?
#
loop_
_entity_poly.entity_id
_entity_poly.type
_entity_poly.pdbx_seq_one_letter_code
_entity_poly.pdbx_strand_id
1 'polypeptide(L)'
;MRETRNELKSETDRYIDGLPGSHKAFHKVMNYLEVLGMGIIVIAFLFALYFSVAWKTVNPVSIPLAWFTFAACGSLLFILNGVHTAVLGAFPISILPSKASKFVTGVKAMWIGVGLIMGGLSYAAFWVMMAYGTVAANDELLRLLISLLGIALGFGIAISIVLKMVSTTLKKLS
;
A
#
# COMPACT_ATOMS: atom_id res chain seq x y z
N MET A 1 -14.98 12.91 12.52
CA MET A 1 -14.40 11.80 11.70
C MET A 1 -14.86 11.82 10.25
N ARG A 2 -16.17 11.99 9.95
CA ARG A 2 -16.63 12.28 8.58
C ARG A 2 -16.20 13.68 8.12
N GLU A 3 -16.16 14.66 9.01
CA GLU A 3 -15.75 16.05 8.73
C GLU A 3 -14.33 16.15 8.14
N THR A 4 -13.29 15.64 8.82
CA THR A 4 -11.91 15.66 8.31
C THR A 4 -11.74 14.99 6.95
N ARG A 5 -12.50 13.92 6.67
CA ARG A 5 -12.50 13.27 5.35
C ARG A 5 -13.12 14.18 4.30
N ASN A 6 -14.25 14.81 4.61
CA ASN A 6 -14.95 15.71 3.71
C ASN A 6 -14.13 17.00 3.45
N GLU A 7 -13.42 17.49 4.46
CA GLU A 7 -12.49 18.62 4.36
C GLU A 7 -11.34 18.31 3.40
N LEU A 8 -10.60 17.22 3.62
CA LEU A 8 -9.51 16.79 2.74
C LEU A 8 -9.99 16.55 1.30
N LYS A 9 -11.18 15.95 1.16
CA LYS A 9 -11.81 15.78 -0.15
C LYS A 9 -12.12 17.13 -0.80
N SER A 10 -12.69 18.07 -0.05
CA SER A 10 -12.99 19.41 -0.56
C SER A 10 -11.76 20.21 -0.96
N GLU A 11 -10.63 20.03 -0.26
CA GLU A 11 -9.35 20.67 -0.60
C GLU A 11 -8.75 20.06 -1.86
N THR A 12 -8.83 18.73 -1.97
CA THR A 12 -8.40 18.00 -3.17
C THR A 12 -9.24 18.42 -4.38
N ASP A 13 -10.57 18.41 -4.27
CA ASP A 13 -11.47 18.79 -5.36
C ASP A 13 -11.21 20.23 -5.83
N ARG A 14 -11.05 21.18 -4.89
CA ARG A 14 -10.68 22.57 -5.20
C ARG A 14 -9.33 22.68 -5.92
N TYR A 15 -8.33 21.90 -5.50
CA TYR A 15 -7.03 21.88 -6.16
C TYR A 15 -7.14 21.32 -7.58
N ILE A 16 -7.83 20.19 -7.77
CA ILE A 16 -8.03 19.58 -9.08
C ILE A 16 -8.79 20.53 -10.00
N ASP A 17 -9.78 21.27 -9.51
CA ASP A 17 -10.55 22.22 -10.30
C ASP A 17 -9.71 23.38 -10.87
N GLY A 18 -8.65 23.76 -10.16
CA GLY A 18 -7.68 24.77 -10.62
C GLY A 18 -6.65 24.27 -11.64
N LEU A 19 -6.56 22.96 -11.88
CA LEU A 19 -5.58 22.37 -12.79
C LEU A 19 -6.04 22.39 -14.26
N PRO A 20 -5.09 22.36 -15.22
CA PRO A 20 -5.42 22.24 -16.64
C PRO A 20 -6.13 20.91 -16.96
N GLY A 21 -6.92 20.91 -18.04
CA GLY A 21 -7.77 19.77 -18.41
C GLY A 21 -7.05 18.43 -18.54
N SER A 22 -5.77 18.43 -18.96
CA SER A 22 -4.94 17.22 -19.02
C SER A 22 -4.76 16.54 -17.66
N HIS A 23 -4.58 17.32 -16.59
CA HIS A 23 -4.40 16.81 -15.24
C HIS A 23 -5.73 16.30 -14.67
N LYS A 24 -6.85 16.96 -14.98
CA LYS A 24 -8.19 16.47 -14.62
C LYS A 24 -8.50 15.12 -15.28
N ALA A 25 -8.16 14.97 -16.56
CA ALA A 25 -8.31 13.71 -17.27
C ALA A 25 -7.42 12.61 -16.66
N PHE A 26 -6.16 12.93 -16.36
CA PHE A 26 -5.25 12.03 -15.67
C PHE A 26 -5.79 11.59 -14.31
N HIS A 27 -6.27 12.52 -13.48
CA HIS A 27 -6.89 12.22 -12.18
C HIS A 27 -8.05 11.22 -12.32
N LYS A 28 -8.94 11.43 -13.31
CA LYS A 28 -10.06 10.52 -13.58
C LYS A 28 -9.60 9.13 -14.00
N VAL A 29 -8.59 9.04 -14.87
CA VAL A 29 -8.02 7.76 -15.30
C VAL A 29 -7.36 7.04 -14.12
N MET A 30 -6.57 7.75 -13.31
CA MET A 30 -5.91 7.16 -12.15
C MET A 30 -6.90 6.66 -11.11
N ASN A 31 -7.95 7.41 -10.79
CA ASN A 31 -9.03 6.94 -9.90
C ASN A 31 -9.63 5.61 -10.41
N TYR A 32 -9.86 5.50 -11.72
CA TYR A 32 -10.40 4.27 -12.32
C TYR A 32 -9.40 3.11 -12.19
N LEU A 33 -8.12 3.35 -12.49
CA LEU A 33 -7.06 2.35 -12.35
C LEU A 33 -6.88 1.89 -10.90
N GLU A 34 -6.97 2.79 -9.93
CA GLU A 34 -6.88 2.43 -8.51
C GLU A 34 -8.07 1.58 -8.05
N VAL A 35 -9.28 1.88 -8.53
CA VAL A 35 -10.47 1.05 -8.29
C VAL A 35 -10.32 -0.33 -8.92
N LEU A 36 -9.84 -0.42 -10.16
CA LEU A 36 -9.53 -1.70 -10.80
C LEU A 36 -8.43 -2.47 -10.04
N GLY A 37 -7.40 -1.77 -9.56
CA GLY A 37 -6.34 -2.34 -8.74
C GLY A 37 -6.86 -2.95 -7.45
N MET A 38 -7.82 -2.30 -6.77
CA MET A 38 -8.53 -2.89 -5.63
C MET A 38 -9.28 -4.17 -6.04
N GLY A 39 -9.92 -4.19 -7.21
CA GLY A 39 -10.56 -5.38 -7.76
C GLY A 39 -9.58 -6.55 -7.95
N ILE A 40 -8.39 -6.29 -8.50
CA ILE A 40 -7.33 -7.30 -8.66
C ILE A 40 -6.90 -7.88 -7.32
N ILE A 41 -6.73 -7.04 -6.30
CA ILE A 41 -6.36 -7.48 -4.94
C ILE A 41 -7.43 -8.40 -4.36
N VAL A 42 -8.71 -8.05 -4.50
CA VAL A 42 -9.82 -8.88 -4.03
C VAL A 42 -9.83 -10.23 -4.75
N ILE A 43 -9.64 -10.26 -6.07
CA ILE A 43 -9.58 -11.50 -6.85
C ILE A 43 -8.40 -12.36 -6.39
N ALA A 44 -7.22 -11.78 -6.23
CA ALA A 44 -6.02 -12.50 -5.78
C ALA A 44 -6.21 -13.07 -4.36
N PHE A 45 -6.89 -12.34 -3.48
CA PHE A 45 -7.25 -12.81 -2.14
C PHE A 45 -8.19 -14.02 -2.18
N LEU A 46 -9.26 -13.94 -2.99
CA LEU A 46 -10.20 -15.05 -3.17
C LEU A 46 -9.50 -16.30 -3.73
N PHE A 47 -8.55 -16.10 -4.65
CA PHE A 47 -7.73 -17.18 -5.18
C PHE A 47 -6.87 -17.82 -4.08
N ALA A 48 -6.17 -17.03 -3.28
CA ALA A 48 -5.37 -17.54 -2.15
C ALA A 48 -6.23 -18.32 -1.15
N LEU A 49 -7.43 -17.81 -0.81
CA LEU A 49 -8.39 -18.51 0.03
C LEU A 49 -8.82 -19.85 -0.57
N TYR A 50 -9.15 -19.87 -1.87
CA TYR A 50 -9.53 -21.10 -2.55
C TYR A 50 -8.45 -22.18 -2.42
N PHE A 51 -7.18 -21.85 -2.67
CA PHE A 51 -6.07 -22.81 -2.52
C PHE A 51 -5.91 -23.29 -1.08
N SER A 52 -6.08 -22.40 -0.09
CA SER A 52 -6.05 -22.78 1.32
C SER A 52 -7.20 -23.71 1.72
N VAL A 53 -8.41 -23.51 1.20
CA VAL A 53 -9.57 -24.37 1.49
C VAL A 53 -9.45 -25.71 0.76
N ALA A 54 -9.02 -25.69 -0.49
CA ALA A 54 -8.87 -26.86 -1.35
C ALA A 54 -7.55 -27.64 -1.13
N TRP A 55 -6.88 -27.43 0.01
CA TRP A 55 -5.52 -27.92 0.31
C TRP A 55 -5.30 -29.42 0.08
N LYS A 56 -6.33 -30.25 0.21
CA LYS A 56 -6.27 -31.71 -0.05
C LYS A 56 -6.16 -32.08 -1.53
N THR A 57 -6.54 -31.15 -2.42
CA THR A 57 -6.71 -31.39 -3.87
C THR A 57 -5.76 -30.57 -4.73
N VAL A 58 -4.96 -29.70 -4.12
CA VAL A 58 -4.01 -28.81 -4.82
C VAL A 58 -2.57 -29.16 -4.41
N ASN A 59 -1.61 -28.78 -5.25
CA ASN A 59 -0.20 -28.89 -4.88
C ASN A 59 0.08 -28.02 -3.64
N PRO A 60 0.71 -28.56 -2.57
CA PRO A 60 1.03 -27.80 -1.37
C PRO A 60 1.81 -26.50 -1.63
N VAL A 61 2.67 -26.46 -2.66
CA VAL A 61 3.45 -25.28 -3.05
C VAL A 61 2.56 -24.15 -3.59
N SER A 62 1.40 -24.47 -4.16
CA SER A 62 0.47 -23.47 -4.72
C SER A 62 -0.16 -22.59 -3.64
N ILE A 63 -0.28 -23.08 -2.39
CA ILE A 63 -0.86 -22.33 -1.28
C ILE A 63 0.00 -21.10 -0.93
N PRO A 64 1.28 -21.24 -0.50
CA PRO A 64 2.13 -20.09 -0.21
C PRO A 64 2.34 -19.20 -1.44
N LEU A 65 2.46 -19.78 -2.64
CA LEU A 65 2.58 -19.02 -3.88
C LEU A 65 1.40 -18.06 -4.12
N ALA A 66 0.17 -18.54 -3.89
CA ALA A 66 -1.03 -17.72 -4.03
C ALA A 66 -1.06 -16.59 -2.99
N TRP A 67 -0.68 -16.85 -1.74
CA TRP A 67 -0.59 -15.83 -0.69
C TRP A 67 0.48 -14.78 -0.97
N PHE A 68 1.66 -15.17 -1.46
CA PHE A 68 2.71 -14.22 -1.83
C PHE A 68 2.34 -13.40 -3.06
N THR A 69 1.63 -13.99 -4.02
CA THR A 69 1.10 -13.27 -5.18
C THR A 69 0.04 -12.25 -4.75
N PHE A 70 -0.89 -12.64 -3.88
CA PHE A 70 -1.85 -11.73 -3.27
C PHE A 70 -1.17 -10.55 -2.57
N ALA A 71 -0.16 -10.83 -1.73
CA ALA A 71 0.61 -9.79 -1.07
C ALA A 71 1.31 -8.87 -2.08
N ALA A 72 1.94 -9.44 -3.12
CA ALA A 72 2.55 -8.67 -4.20
C ALA A 72 1.54 -7.77 -4.94
N CYS A 73 0.30 -8.21 -5.17
CA CYS A 73 -0.75 -7.39 -5.77
C CYS A 73 -1.05 -6.11 -4.96
N GLY A 74 -0.84 -6.13 -3.63
CA GLY A 74 -0.95 -4.94 -2.78
C GLY A 74 -0.03 -3.79 -3.22
N SER A 75 1.13 -4.10 -3.81
CA SER A 75 2.07 -3.09 -4.33
C SER A 75 1.48 -2.21 -5.42
N LEU A 76 0.52 -2.73 -6.21
CA LEU A 76 -0.08 -2.03 -7.32
C LEU A 76 -0.73 -0.73 -6.85
N LEU A 77 -1.43 -0.76 -5.71
CA LEU A 77 -2.06 0.44 -5.16
C LEU A 77 -1.03 1.46 -4.67
N PHE A 78 0.11 1.04 -4.12
CA PHE A 78 1.18 1.95 -3.73
C PHE A 78 1.79 2.65 -4.95
N ILE A 79 2.04 1.89 -6.02
CA ILE A 79 2.61 2.43 -7.25
C ILE A 79 1.61 3.37 -7.93
N LEU A 80 0.34 2.97 -8.08
CA LEU A 80 -0.70 3.81 -8.68
C LEU A 80 -0.91 5.10 -7.88
N ASN A 81 -1.11 5.01 -6.55
CA ASN A 81 -1.23 6.21 -5.72
C ASN A 81 0.03 7.08 -5.77
N GLY A 82 1.21 6.46 -5.83
CA GLY A 82 2.48 7.17 -5.91
C GLY A 82 2.63 7.95 -7.22
N VAL A 83 2.29 7.32 -8.36
CA VAL A 83 2.24 7.98 -9.68
C VAL A 83 1.20 9.09 -9.69
N HIS A 84 0.00 8.80 -9.17
CA HIS A 84 -1.10 9.75 -9.08
C HIS A 84 -0.69 11.01 -8.31
N THR A 85 -0.06 10.81 -7.15
CA THR A 85 0.46 11.84 -6.27
C THR A 85 1.62 12.61 -6.88
N ALA A 86 2.57 11.90 -7.50
CA ALA A 86 3.76 12.52 -8.06
C ALA A 86 3.46 13.41 -9.26
N VAL A 87 2.57 12.95 -10.15
CA VAL A 87 2.20 13.67 -11.38
C VAL A 87 1.27 14.84 -11.07
N LEU A 88 0.29 14.67 -10.18
CA LEU A 88 -0.60 15.78 -9.80
C LEU A 88 0.05 16.76 -8.83
N GLY A 89 1.13 16.37 -8.15
CA GLY A 89 1.78 17.19 -7.15
C GLY A 89 0.86 17.52 -5.96
N ALA A 90 -0.06 16.62 -5.62
CA ALA A 90 -0.99 16.77 -4.50
C ALA A 90 -1.26 15.44 -3.77
N PHE A 91 -1.52 15.49 -2.47
CA PHE A 91 -1.80 14.34 -1.61
C PHE A 91 -2.67 14.76 -0.43
N PRO A 92 -3.65 13.98 0.08
CA PRO A 92 -4.11 12.70 -0.44
C PRO A 92 -5.13 12.85 -1.57
N ILE A 93 -5.10 11.93 -2.54
CA ILE A 93 -5.99 11.96 -3.72
C ILE A 93 -7.03 10.83 -3.63
N SER A 94 -7.81 10.77 -2.54
CA SER A 94 -9.08 10.01 -2.42
C SER A 94 -9.09 8.62 -1.75
N ILE A 95 -8.04 7.78 -1.80
CA ILE A 95 -8.18 6.36 -1.37
C ILE A 95 -7.65 6.07 0.06
N LEU A 96 -6.67 6.83 0.56
CA LEU A 96 -6.12 6.56 1.87
C LEU A 96 -7.08 7.01 3.00
N PRO A 97 -7.23 6.21 4.08
CA PRO A 97 -8.08 6.58 5.19
C PRO A 97 -7.61 7.91 5.82
N SER A 98 -8.53 8.87 5.86
CA SER A 98 -8.37 10.28 6.26
C SER A 98 -7.73 10.57 7.63
N LYS A 99 -7.45 9.54 8.43
CA LYS A 99 -6.84 9.68 9.76
C LYS A 99 -5.33 9.93 9.72
N ALA A 100 -4.68 9.79 8.56
CA ALA A 100 -3.22 9.74 8.48
C ALA A 100 -2.56 10.86 7.63
N SER A 101 -3.31 11.69 6.91
CA SER A 101 -2.71 12.56 5.90
C SER A 101 -3.21 14.01 5.97
N LYS A 102 -2.29 14.94 6.19
CA LYS A 102 -2.51 16.37 5.88
C LYS A 102 -2.49 16.53 4.36
N PHE A 103 -3.26 17.49 3.84
CA PHE A 103 -3.13 17.86 2.44
C PHE A 103 -1.73 18.46 2.20
N VAL A 104 -1.03 17.98 1.19
CA VAL A 104 0.34 18.35 0.83
C VAL A 104 0.37 18.57 -0.68
N THR A 105 1.02 19.64 -1.12
CA THR A 105 1.16 19.99 -2.54
C THR A 105 2.61 20.26 -2.94
N GLY A 106 2.85 20.37 -4.25
CA GLY A 106 4.12 20.74 -4.84
C GLY A 106 5.20 19.67 -4.67
N VAL A 107 6.45 20.11 -4.50
CA VAL A 107 7.64 19.23 -4.43
C VAL A 107 7.52 18.18 -3.31
N LYS A 108 6.89 18.53 -2.19
CA LYS A 108 6.70 17.58 -1.09
C LYS A 108 5.75 16.45 -1.46
N ALA A 109 4.66 16.76 -2.17
CA ALA A 109 3.76 15.73 -2.68
C ALA A 109 4.48 14.85 -3.70
N MET A 110 5.27 15.44 -4.60
CA MET A 110 6.10 14.69 -5.54
C MET A 110 7.00 13.66 -4.85
N TRP A 111 7.75 14.05 -3.82
CA TRP A 111 8.61 13.14 -3.07
C TRP A 111 7.83 12.06 -2.30
N ILE A 112 6.65 12.39 -1.76
CA ILE A 112 5.75 11.39 -1.17
C ILE A 112 5.34 10.36 -2.24
N GLY A 113 4.97 10.83 -3.43
CA GLY A 113 4.60 9.96 -4.55
C GLY A 113 5.74 9.03 -4.98
N VAL A 114 6.96 9.58 -5.13
CA VAL A 114 8.17 8.78 -5.42
C VAL A 114 8.43 7.77 -4.32
N GLY A 115 8.31 8.17 -3.04
CA GLY A 115 8.45 7.27 -1.90
C GLY A 115 7.45 6.11 -1.93
N LEU A 116 6.19 6.38 -2.31
CA LEU A 116 5.17 5.34 -2.47
C LEU A 116 5.49 4.39 -3.63
N ILE A 117 6.00 4.90 -4.76
CA ILE A 117 6.44 4.06 -5.89
C ILE A 117 7.59 3.14 -5.45
N MET A 118 8.63 3.71 -4.85
CA MET A 118 9.81 2.95 -4.42
C MET A 118 9.46 1.93 -3.33
N GLY A 119 8.61 2.32 -2.38
CA GLY A 119 8.08 1.42 -1.35
C GLY A 119 7.25 0.29 -1.96
N GLY A 120 6.36 0.60 -2.90
CA GLY A 120 5.57 -0.39 -3.64
C GLY A 120 6.42 -1.38 -4.42
N LEU A 121 7.42 -0.90 -5.16
CA LEU A 121 8.36 -1.75 -5.91
C LEU A 121 9.18 -2.66 -4.98
N SER A 122 9.70 -2.12 -3.89
CA SER A 122 10.46 -2.91 -2.90
C SER A 122 9.59 -3.97 -2.25
N TYR A 123 8.34 -3.62 -1.92
CA TYR A 123 7.35 -4.55 -1.37
C TYR A 123 7.01 -5.65 -2.38
N ALA A 124 6.77 -5.30 -3.65
CA ALA A 124 6.53 -6.27 -4.71
C ALA A 124 7.70 -7.24 -4.87
N ALA A 125 8.92 -6.71 -4.97
CA ALA A 125 10.14 -7.50 -5.13
C ALA A 125 10.33 -8.49 -3.96
N PHE A 126 10.09 -8.05 -2.73
CA PHE A 126 10.16 -8.91 -1.55
C PHE A 126 9.21 -10.11 -1.65
N TRP A 127 7.94 -9.89 -1.97
CA TRP A 127 6.96 -10.99 -2.07
C TRP A 127 7.17 -11.88 -3.29
N VAL A 128 7.63 -11.33 -4.41
CA VAL A 128 8.02 -12.11 -5.59
C VAL A 128 9.22 -13.00 -5.27
N MET A 129 10.20 -12.51 -4.49
CA MET A 129 11.33 -13.32 -4.03
C MET A 129 10.89 -14.44 -3.08
N MET A 130 9.90 -14.21 -2.22
CA MET A 130 9.29 -15.24 -1.38
C MET A 130 8.59 -16.32 -2.23
N ALA A 131 7.82 -15.91 -3.24
CA ALA A 131 7.20 -16.80 -4.21
C ALA A 131 8.23 -17.64 -4.95
N TYR A 132 9.29 -17.00 -5.46
CA TYR A 132 10.40 -17.67 -6.13
C TYR A 132 11.09 -18.68 -5.21
N GLY A 133 11.45 -18.29 -3.98
CA GLY A 133 12.09 -19.18 -3.02
C GLY A 133 11.25 -20.43 -2.71
N THR A 134 9.93 -20.29 -2.69
CA THR A 134 9.00 -21.40 -2.49
C THR A 134 8.98 -22.36 -3.69
N VAL A 135 8.90 -21.84 -4.91
CA VAL A 135 8.87 -22.66 -6.13
C VAL A 135 10.22 -23.34 -6.37
N ALA A 136 11.31 -22.63 -6.09
CA ALA A 136 12.68 -23.14 -6.25
C ALA A 136 13.14 -24.03 -5.07
N ALA A 137 12.31 -24.20 -4.02
CA ALA A 137 12.67 -24.89 -2.78
C ALA A 137 14.01 -24.41 -2.19
N ASN A 138 14.25 -23.09 -2.24
CA ASN A 138 15.47 -22.48 -1.73
C ASN A 138 15.26 -22.05 -0.27
N ASP A 139 15.56 -22.97 0.64
CA ASP A 139 15.37 -22.77 2.08
C ASP A 139 16.23 -21.65 2.67
N GLU A 140 17.44 -21.44 2.15
CA GLU A 140 18.33 -20.35 2.61
C GLU A 140 17.72 -18.99 2.30
N LEU A 141 17.23 -18.81 1.07
CA LEU A 141 16.57 -17.59 0.65
C LEU A 141 15.30 -17.34 1.47
N LEU A 142 14.45 -18.36 1.66
CA LEU A 142 13.23 -18.24 2.46
C LEU A 142 13.54 -17.87 3.92
N ARG A 143 14.54 -18.51 4.55
CA ARG A 143 14.97 -18.18 5.92
C ARG A 143 15.45 -16.75 6.04
N LEU A 144 16.25 -16.28 5.07
CA LEU A 144 16.72 -14.90 5.04
C LEU A 144 15.54 -13.92 4.96
N LEU A 145 14.63 -14.11 3.99
CA LEU A 145 13.49 -13.23 3.77
C LEU A 145 12.50 -13.24 4.95
N ILE A 146 12.22 -14.41 5.53
CA ILE A 146 11.39 -14.53 6.74
C ILE A 146 12.05 -13.81 7.92
N SER A 147 13.37 -13.91 8.08
CA SER A 147 14.09 -13.21 9.15
C SER A 147 14.02 -11.70 8.97
N LEU A 148 14.22 -11.19 7.74
CA LEU A 148 14.07 -9.78 7.42
C LEU A 148 12.65 -9.28 7.71
N LEU A 149 11.62 -10.07 7.35
CA LEU A 149 10.23 -9.75 7.66
C LEU A 149 9.98 -9.71 9.18
N GLY A 150 10.49 -10.70 9.91
CA GLY A 150 10.37 -10.76 11.38
C GLY A 150 11.01 -9.56 12.06
N ILE A 151 12.21 -9.15 11.61
CA ILE A 151 12.89 -7.95 12.09
C ILE A 151 12.06 -6.70 11.79
N ALA A 152 11.63 -6.53 10.53
CA ALA A 152 10.85 -5.35 10.12
C ALA A 152 9.53 -5.22 10.90
N LEU A 153 8.79 -6.32 11.06
CA LEU A 153 7.56 -6.35 11.86
C LEU A 153 7.84 -6.08 13.33
N GLY A 154 8.90 -6.68 13.90
CA GLY A 154 9.32 -6.45 15.28
C GLY A 154 9.63 -4.99 15.57
N PHE A 155 10.41 -4.32 14.71
CA PHE A 155 10.68 -2.89 14.82
C PHE A 155 9.40 -2.05 14.67
N GLY A 156 8.54 -2.37 13.70
CA GLY A 156 7.29 -1.65 13.49
C GLY A 156 6.35 -1.70 14.69
N ILE A 157 6.23 -2.87 15.33
CA ILE A 157 5.44 -3.05 16.56
C ILE A 157 6.05 -2.26 17.71
N ALA A 158 7.36 -2.37 17.93
CA ALA A 158 8.05 -1.67 19.01
C ALA A 158 7.88 -0.14 18.90
N ILE A 159 8.10 0.43 17.71
CA ILE A 159 7.91 1.86 17.45
C ILE A 159 6.45 2.27 17.71
N SER A 160 5.49 1.48 17.26
CA SER A 160 4.06 1.77 17.46
C SER A 160 3.67 1.84 18.94
N ILE A 161 4.22 0.93 19.76
CA ILE A 161 4.01 0.93 21.21
C ILE A 161 4.61 2.18 21.84
N VAL A 162 5.88 2.50 21.53
CA VAL A 162 6.58 3.67 22.08
C VAL A 162 5.86 4.96 21.71
N LEU A 163 5.48 5.15 20.44
CA LEU A 163 4.74 6.33 19.99
C LEU A 163 3.39 6.46 20.71
N LYS A 164 2.68 5.34 20.90
CA LYS A 164 1.41 5.35 21.64
C LYS A 164 1.61 5.73 23.10
N MET A 165 2.63 5.21 23.78
CA MET A 165 2.97 5.58 25.15
C MET A 165 3.32 7.07 25.27
N VAL A 166 4.22 7.57 24.43
CA VAL A 166 4.62 8.99 24.40
C VAL A 166 3.41 9.90 24.17
N SER A 167 2.57 9.59 23.17
CA SER A 167 1.37 10.40 22.89
C SER A 167 0.37 10.40 24.05
N THR A 168 0.26 9.30 24.78
CA THR A 168 -0.63 9.18 25.94
C THR A 168 -0.09 10.00 27.12
N THR A 169 1.22 9.97 27.35
CA THR A 169 1.87 10.77 28.40
C THR A 169 1.75 12.26 28.11
N LEU A 170 2.00 12.70 26.87
CA LEU A 170 1.87 14.11 26.48
C LEU A 170 0.45 14.64 26.67
N LYS A 171 -0.58 13.84 26.33
CA LYS A 171 -1.99 14.20 26.55
C LYS A 171 -2.39 14.32 28.02
N LYS A 172 -1.68 13.64 28.93
CA LYS A 172 -1.92 13.77 30.38
C LYS A 172 -1.27 15.02 30.97
N LEU A 173 -0.31 15.60 30.26
CA LEU A 173 0.45 16.78 30.69
C LEU A 173 -0.08 18.10 30.10
N SER A 174 -0.98 18.03 29.11
CA SER A 174 -1.70 19.18 28.52
C SER A 174 -3.09 19.33 29.11
#